data_AF-A0A3M8UT54-F1
#
_entry.id   AF-A0A3M8UT54-F1
#
_cell.length_a   1.000
_cell.length_b   1.000
_cell.length_c   1.000
_cell.angle_alpha   90.00
_cell.angle_beta   90.00
_cell.angle_gamma   90.00
#
_symmetry.space_group_name_H-M   'P 1'
#
loop_
_entity.id
_entity.type
_entity.pdbx_description
1 polymer ?
#
loop_
_entity_poly.entity_id
_entity_poly.type
_entity_poly.pdbx_seq_one_letter_code
_entity_poly.pdbx_strand_id
1 'polypeptide(L)'
;MRYVEHGVVVTAVWVSDPTIDPAVALENILRTDLPYEVEVIAEAKRFYKSHGASFSGWIVSVGKGLSHSDPIPNKPEAMAQLRHDVAERFHRPVHA
;
A
#
# COMPACT_ATOMS: atom_id res chain seq x y z
N MET A 1 -2.93 -10.84 -4.21
CA MET A 1 -2.66 -9.55 -3.54
C MET A 1 -3.53 -9.43 -2.33
N ARG A 2 -2.95 -9.00 -1.21
CA ARG A 2 -3.63 -8.91 0.08
C ARG A 2 -3.38 -7.54 0.70
N TYR A 3 -4.27 -7.11 1.57
CA TYR A 3 -4.21 -5.80 2.25
C TYR A 3 -3.96 -6.02 3.74
N VAL A 4 -3.03 -5.26 4.30
CA VAL A 4 -2.73 -5.25 5.72
C VAL A 4 -3.16 -3.89 6.27
N GLU A 5 -4.07 -3.89 7.24
CA GLU A 5 -4.50 -2.67 7.92
C GLU A 5 -3.79 -2.56 9.27
N HIS A 6 -3.07 -1.47 9.49
CA HIS A 6 -2.41 -1.17 10.77
C HIS A 6 -2.64 0.28 11.17
N GLY A 7 -3.62 0.48 12.05
CA GLY A 7 -3.98 1.78 12.59
C GLY A 7 -4.43 2.76 11.49
N VAL A 8 -3.56 3.73 11.17
CA VAL A 8 -3.82 4.79 10.18
C VAL A 8 -3.33 4.46 8.78
N VAL A 9 -2.77 3.28 8.55
CA VAL A 9 -2.20 2.86 7.27
C VAL A 9 -2.89 1.58 6.79
N VAL A 10 -3.19 1.52 5.50
CA VAL A 10 -3.54 0.29 4.79
C VAL A 10 -2.49 0.04 3.72
N THR A 11 -1.79 -1.08 3.81
CA THR A 11 -0.70 -1.44 2.90
C THR A 11 -1.15 -2.58 1.99
N ALA A 12 -1.01 -2.40 0.68
CA ALA A 12 -1.21 -3.44 -0.32
C ALA A 12 0.11 -4.20 -0.52
N VAL A 13 0.09 -5.50 -0.22
CA VAL A 13 1.27 -6.36 -0.25
C VAL A 13 1.08 -7.46 -1.29
N TRP A 14 2.12 -7.70 -2.08
CA TRP A 14 2.29 -8.89 -2.88
C TRP A 14 3.29 -9.83 -2.18
N VAL A 15 2.95 -11.11 -2.15
CA VAL A 15 3.78 -12.19 -1.59
C VAL A 15 3.82 -13.29 -2.64
N SER A 16 5.01 -13.81 -2.94
CA SER A 16 5.16 -14.86 -3.94
C SER A 16 4.53 -16.19 -3.49
N ASP A 17 4.56 -16.48 -2.19
CA ASP A 17 3.88 -17.61 -1.57
C ASP A 17 2.52 -17.18 -0.97
N PRO A 18 1.38 -17.62 -1.55
CA PRO A 18 0.05 -17.24 -1.08
C PRO A 18 -0.35 -17.92 0.24
N THR A 19 0.41 -18.87 0.76
CA THR A 19 0.10 -19.51 2.05
C THR A 19 0.55 -18.64 3.24
N ILE A 20 1.46 -17.69 3.01
CA ILE A 20 1.99 -16.80 4.04
C ILE A 20 0.99 -15.69 4.37
N ASP A 21 0.84 -15.42 5.66
CA ASP A 21 0.06 -14.28 6.15
C ASP A 21 0.70 -12.97 5.66
N PRO A 22 -0.05 -12.09 4.98
CA PRO A 22 0.49 -10.84 4.46
C PRO A 22 1.00 -9.89 5.56
N ALA A 23 0.47 -9.94 6.79
CA ALA A 23 0.97 -9.17 7.91
C ALA A 23 2.37 -9.66 8.33
N VAL A 24 2.54 -10.98 8.43
CA VAL A 24 3.85 -11.60 8.69
C VAL A 24 4.83 -11.32 7.55
N ALA A 25 4.38 -11.40 6.29
CA ALA A 25 5.21 -11.06 5.15
C ALA A 25 5.68 -9.59 5.20
N LEU A 26 4.78 -8.66 5.53
CA LEU A 26 5.08 -7.23 5.66
C LEU A 26 6.12 -6.96 6.76
N GLU A 27 5.99 -7.61 7.93
CA GLU A 27 6.98 -7.50 9.01
C GLU A 27 8.38 -7.97 8.57
N ASN A 28 8.44 -8.95 7.68
CA ASN A 28 9.68 -9.51 7.18
C ASN A 28 10.18 -8.85 5.88
N ILE A 29 9.58 -7.75 5.40
CA ILE A 29 9.91 -7.18 4.08
C ILE A 29 11.37 -6.73 3.92
N LEU A 30 12.04 -6.41 5.02
CA LEU A 30 13.45 -6.02 5.02
C LEU A 30 14.41 -7.21 5.11
N ARG A 31 13.89 -8.43 5.31
CA ARG A 31 14.69 -9.64 5.39
C ARG A 31 15.01 -10.16 4.00
N THR A 32 16.26 -10.61 3.84
CA THR A 32 16.79 -11.12 2.57
C THR A 32 16.97 -12.64 2.57
N ASP A 33 16.74 -13.30 3.70
CA ASP A 33 16.94 -14.74 3.93
C ASP A 33 15.64 -15.55 3.84
N LEU A 34 14.56 -14.98 3.29
CA LEU A 34 13.27 -15.64 3.18
C LEU A 34 13.19 -16.56 1.95
N PRO A 35 12.48 -17.70 2.06
CA PRO A 35 12.22 -18.59 0.91
C PRO A 35 11.14 -18.05 -0.04
N TYR A 36 10.66 -16.82 0.17
CA TYR A 36 9.62 -16.17 -0.62
C TYR A 36 9.93 -14.67 -0.77
N GLU A 37 9.37 -14.06 -1.80
CA GLU A 37 9.49 -12.64 -2.08
C GLU A 37 8.30 -11.87 -1.49
N VAL A 38 8.57 -10.64 -1.07
CA VAL A 38 7.57 -9.70 -0.54
C VAL A 38 7.78 -8.34 -1.19
N GLU A 39 6.73 -7.74 -1.74
CA GLU A 39 6.74 -6.40 -2.32
C GLU A 39 5.57 -5.57 -1.75
N VAL A 40 5.86 -4.34 -1.28
CA VAL A 40 4.83 -3.33 -1.03
C VAL A 40 4.49 -2.65 -2.35
N ILE A 41 3.23 -2.77 -2.75
CA ILE A 41 2.75 -2.25 -4.02
C ILE A 41 2.28 -0.80 -3.86
N ALA A 42 1.48 -0.54 -2.83
CA ALA A 42 0.93 0.77 -2.54
C ALA A 42 0.45 0.87 -1.09
N GLU A 43 0.25 2.09 -0.59
CA GLU A 43 -0.21 2.37 0.77
C GLU A 43 -1.25 3.49 0.77
N ALA A 44 -2.28 3.35 1.59
CA ALA A 44 -3.22 4.43 1.93
C ALA A 44 -2.99 4.86 3.37
N LYS A 45 -2.60 6.11 3.60
CA LYS A 45 -2.28 6.66 4.92
C LYS A 45 -3.21 7.79 5.31
N ARG A 46 -3.78 7.74 6.52
CA ARG A 46 -4.63 8.79 7.09
C ARG A 46 -3.78 9.88 7.75
N PHE A 47 -4.14 11.13 7.47
CA PHE A 47 -3.60 12.35 8.05
C PHE A 47 -4.69 13.12 8.79
N TYR A 48 -4.30 13.81 9.87
CA TYR A 48 -5.19 14.60 10.71
C TYR A 48 -4.57 15.97 10.98
N LYS A 49 -5.36 17.04 10.80
CA LYS A 49 -4.94 18.41 11.16
C LYS A 49 -4.53 18.52 12.64
N SER A 50 -5.22 17.79 13.52
CA SER A 50 -4.90 17.74 14.96
C SER A 50 -3.50 17.18 15.25
N HIS A 51 -2.90 16.44 14.32
CA HIS A 51 -1.55 15.90 14.44
C HIS A 51 -0.52 16.71 13.61
N GLY A 52 -0.86 17.95 13.24
CA GLY A 52 0.05 18.87 12.54
C GLY A 52 0.05 18.79 11.02
N ALA A 53 -0.84 18.00 10.41
CA ALA A 53 -1.00 18.00 8.95
C ALA A 53 -1.75 19.25 8.47
N SER A 54 -1.47 19.73 7.25
CA SER A 54 -2.22 20.84 6.63
C SER A 54 -3.66 20.47 6.23
N PHE A 55 -3.98 19.18 6.20
CA PHE A 55 -5.29 18.62 5.83
C PHE A 55 -5.66 17.43 6.71
N SER A 56 -6.95 17.07 6.69
CA SER A 56 -7.45 15.83 7.29
C SER A 56 -8.02 14.97 6.16
N GLY A 57 -7.48 13.77 5.96
CA GLY A 57 -7.79 12.97 4.78
C GLY A 57 -6.90 11.75 4.67
N TRP A 58 -6.98 11.05 3.55
CA TRP A 58 -6.10 9.95 3.18
C TRP A 58 -5.22 10.39 2.01
N ILE A 59 -4.00 9.88 1.95
CA ILE A 59 -3.17 9.93 0.75
C ILE A 59 -2.88 8.50 0.35
N VAL A 60 -2.98 8.20 -0.93
CA VAL A 60 -2.51 6.94 -1.52
C VAL A 60 -1.15 7.15 -2.15
N SER A 61 -0.20 6.26 -1.88
CA SER A 61 1.15 6.28 -2.41
C SER A 61 1.45 4.95 -3.11
N VAL A 62 2.06 5.00 -4.29
CA VAL A 62 2.42 3.80 -5.08
C VAL A 62 3.93 3.60 -5.13
N GLY A 63 4.40 2.38 -4.87
CA GLY A 63 5.82 2.01 -4.90
C GLY A 63 6.68 2.68 -3.82
N LYS A 64 8.01 2.75 -4.05
CA LYS A 64 9.01 3.34 -3.13
C LYS A 64 8.97 4.90 -3.07
N GLY A 65 7.77 5.49 -2.97
CA GLY A 65 7.60 6.79 -2.33
C GLY A 65 7.68 8.06 -3.19
N LEU A 66 7.37 8.04 -4.49
CA LEU A 66 7.43 9.25 -5.32
C LEU A 66 6.12 9.70 -5.97
N SER A 67 5.09 8.86 -5.99
CA SER A 67 3.77 9.25 -6.53
C SER A 67 2.72 9.17 -5.43
N HIS A 68 2.20 10.33 -5.06
CA HIS A 68 1.16 10.50 -4.05
C HIS A 68 -0.11 11.05 -4.73
N SER A 69 -1.27 10.58 -4.31
CA SER A 69 -2.55 11.17 -4.68
C SER A 69 -2.76 12.54 -4.03
N ASP A 70 -3.70 13.31 -4.56
CA ASP A 70 -4.31 14.39 -3.80
C ASP A 70 -4.99 13.86 -2.52
N PRO A 71 -5.23 14.71 -1.51
CA PRO A 71 -5.94 14.31 -0.30
C PRO A 71 -7.36 13.80 -0.58
N ILE A 72 -7.65 12.57 -0.14
CA ILE A 72 -8.96 11.91 -0.26
C ILE A 72 -9.72 12.00 1.08
N PRO A 73 -10.93 12.60 1.13
CA PRO A 73 -11.59 12.88 2.40
C PRO A 73 -11.94 11.64 3.24
N ASN A 74 -12.30 10.52 2.60
CA ASN A 74 -12.86 9.34 3.27
C ASN A 74 -12.14 8.03 2.92
N LYS A 75 -12.25 7.05 3.82
CA LYS A 75 -11.57 5.74 3.69
C LYS A 75 -12.08 4.92 2.50
N PRO A 76 -13.39 4.84 2.21
CA PRO A 76 -13.89 4.08 1.06
C PRO A 76 -13.29 4.52 -0.29
N GLU A 77 -13.22 5.83 -0.53
CA GLU A 77 -12.60 6.38 -1.75
C GLU A 77 -11.10 6.11 -1.78
N ALA A 78 -10.39 6.28 -0.65
CA ALA A 78 -8.97 5.98 -0.58
C ALA A 78 -8.68 4.51 -0.87
N MET A 79 -9.53 3.60 -0.38
CA MET A 79 -9.43 2.17 -0.69
C MET A 79 -9.78 1.86 -2.15
N ALA A 80 -10.68 2.62 -2.78
CA ALA A 80 -10.99 2.47 -4.20
C ALA A 80 -9.81 2.92 -5.07
N GLN A 81 -9.19 4.07 -4.75
CA GLN A 81 -7.98 4.55 -5.40
C GLN A 81 -6.82 3.56 -5.21
N LEU A 82 -6.61 3.08 -3.98
CA LEU A 82 -5.60 2.06 -3.69
C LEU A 82 -5.77 0.82 -4.57
N ARG A 83 -6.99 0.29 -4.68
CA ARG A 83 -7.28 -0.86 -5.56
C ARG A 83 -7.02 -0.56 -7.04
N HIS A 84 -7.38 0.64 -7.49
CA HIS A 84 -7.15 1.07 -8.86
C HIS A 84 -5.66 1.12 -9.20
N ASP A 85 -4.86 1.81 -8.40
CA ASP A 85 -3.42 1.99 -8.61
C ASP A 85 -2.67 0.65 -8.59
N VAL A 86 -3.09 -0.18 -7.63
CA VAL A 86 -2.64 -1.55 -7.52
C VAL A 86 -2.98 -2.33 -8.81
N ALA A 87 -4.20 -2.25 -9.33
CA ALA A 87 -4.56 -2.92 -10.58
C ALA A 87 -3.74 -2.39 -11.78
N GLU A 88 -3.52 -1.07 -11.88
CA GLU A 88 -2.72 -0.47 -12.95
C GLU A 88 -1.28 -1.00 -12.97
N ARG A 89 -0.66 -1.18 -11.80
CA ARG A 89 0.70 -1.74 -11.67
C ARG A 89 0.86 -3.13 -12.29
N PHE A 90 -0.20 -3.95 -12.28
CA PHE A 90 -0.21 -5.29 -12.87
C PHE A 90 -0.76 -5.33 -14.30
N HIS A 91 -1.41 -4.26 -14.77
CA HIS A 91 -1.86 -4.13 -16.17
C HIS A 91 -0.84 -3.44 -17.08
N ARG A 92 0.16 -2.74 -16.53
CA ARG A 92 1.29 -2.25 -17.33
C ARG A 92 2.04 -3.45 -17.93
N PRO A 93 2.10 -3.58 -19.27
CA PRO A 93 2.99 -4.55 -19.88
C PRO A 93 4.40 -4.21 -19.41
N VAL A 94 5.09 -5.21 -18.88
CA VAL A 94 6.55 -5.17 -18.77
C VAL A 94 7.02 -5.00 -20.22
N HIS A 95 7.46 -3.80 -20.60
CA HIS A 95 8.19 -3.66 -21.85
C HIS A 95 9.44 -4.54 -21.71
N ALA A 96 9.39 -5.67 -22.42
CA ALA A 96 10.51 -6.57 -22.67
C ALA A 96 11.56 -5.90 -23.56
#